data_AF-A0AAV2GJE5-F1
#
_entry.id   AF-A0AAV2GJE5-F1
#
_cell.length_a   1.000
_cell.length_b   1.000
_cell.length_c   1.000
_cell.angle_alpha   90.00
_cell.angle_beta   90.00
_cell.angle_gamma   90.00
#
_symmetry.space_group_name_H-M   'P 1'
#
loop_
_entity.id
_entity.type
_entity.pdbx_description
1 polymer ?
#
loop_
_entity_poly.entity_id
_entity_poly.type
_entity_poly.pdbx_seq_one_letter_code
_entity_poly.pdbx_strand_id
1 'polypeptide(L)'
;MAAVVKKHQQPADYARKPQQRPPDLRQEPWLVYSHGKKNDKKSSQTFYSLSEPGRGYHVRGIPELRNQIICACSHGWLVLLDPVRRGCGLLNPVTMERIGLPDLPGEFVVTNCALSCSPEESGGGGCVVMFTERERGSFVYCRVGGKEEEGRYWRREEVVDQGSCACGTEGGGGGGGEGFMWCHAMASLGGEFYVLTSCCESLFKVEFVEEEVRAGGSDDDDDDDQVDESIRLV
;
A
#
# COMPACT_ATOMS: atom_id res chain seq x y z
N MET A 1 39.80 -1.02 44.96
CA MET A 1 39.18 -0.03 44.05
C MET A 1 37.83 -0.58 43.61
N ALA A 2 36.73 -0.06 44.14
CA ALA A 2 35.38 -0.49 43.75
C ALA A 2 34.88 0.39 42.60
N ALA A 3 34.49 -0.24 41.49
CA ALA A 3 33.93 0.45 40.33
C ALA A 3 32.50 0.91 40.65
N VAL A 4 32.28 2.23 40.67
CA VAL A 4 30.96 2.83 40.77
C VAL A 4 30.27 2.65 39.42
N VAL A 5 29.33 1.71 39.35
CA VAL A 5 28.39 1.56 38.23
C VAL A 5 27.51 2.81 38.21
N LYS A 6 27.80 3.74 37.29
CA LYS A 6 26.91 4.87 37.00
C LYS A 6 25.62 4.31 36.43
N LYS A 7 24.57 4.28 37.26
CA LYS A 7 23.20 4.05 36.78
C LYS A 7 22.91 5.11 35.71
N HIS A 8 22.62 4.65 34.50
CA HIS A 8 22.01 5.48 33.47
C HIS A 8 20.68 5.97 34.03
N GLN A 9 20.63 7.25 34.39
CA GLN A 9 19.44 7.92 34.86
C GLN A 9 18.49 8.03 33.65
N GLN A 10 17.48 7.17 33.58
CA GLN A 10 16.34 7.39 32.69
C GLN A 10 15.73 8.75 33.06
N PRO A 11 15.56 9.69 32.10
CA PRO A 11 14.80 10.89 32.39
C PRO A 11 13.36 10.50 32.70
N ALA A 12 12.87 10.99 33.84
CA ALA A 12 11.51 10.80 34.29
C ALA A 12 10.55 11.55 33.35
N ASP A 13 10.03 10.86 32.35
CA ASP A 13 9.07 11.41 31.39
C ASP A 13 7.66 11.38 32.02
N TYR A 14 7.41 12.33 32.93
CA TYR A 14 6.07 12.57 33.46
C TYR A 14 5.19 13.21 32.38
N ALA A 15 4.26 12.42 31.85
CA ALA A 15 2.94 12.83 31.37
C ALA A 15 2.87 14.02 30.37
N ARG A 16 3.81 14.15 29.43
CA ARG A 16 3.54 14.98 28.25
C ARG A 16 2.51 14.27 27.36
N LYS A 17 1.41 14.96 27.04
CA LYS A 17 0.50 14.48 25.99
C LYS A 17 1.33 14.29 24.73
N PRO A 18 1.30 13.10 24.10
CA PRO A 18 2.10 12.86 22.91
C PRO A 18 1.68 13.84 21.82
N GLN A 19 2.67 14.47 21.18
CA GLN A 19 2.42 15.38 20.07
C GLN A 19 1.72 14.63 18.94
N GLN A 20 0.76 15.29 18.29
CA GLN A 20 -0.14 14.66 17.31
C GLN A 20 0.34 14.79 15.86
N ARG A 21 1.48 15.43 15.62
CA ARG A 21 2.10 15.58 14.29
C ARG A 21 3.48 14.93 14.26
N PRO A 22 3.93 14.46 13.09
CA PRO A 22 5.32 14.05 12.92
C PRO A 22 6.31 15.15 13.34
N PRO A 23 7.56 14.80 13.68
CA PRO A 23 8.66 15.76 13.69
C PRO A 23 8.83 16.41 12.31
N ASP A 24 9.67 17.45 12.19
CA ASP A 24 9.92 18.06 10.88
C ASP A 24 10.60 17.04 9.94
N LEU A 25 9.82 16.51 8.99
CA LEU A 25 10.25 15.46 8.07
C LEU A 25 11.01 16.01 6.85
N ARG A 26 11.18 17.33 6.71
CA ARG A 26 11.69 17.96 5.48
C ARG A 26 13.19 17.82 5.27
N GLN A 27 13.92 17.31 6.26
CA GLN A 27 15.39 17.40 6.28
C GLN A 27 16.09 16.05 6.13
N GLU A 28 15.40 14.91 6.31
CA GLU A 28 16.04 13.58 6.29
C GLU A 28 15.04 12.41 6.26
N PRO A 29 15.46 11.20 5.88
CA PRO A 29 14.65 9.99 6.05
C PRO A 29 14.49 9.60 7.52
N TRP A 30 13.27 9.24 7.90
CA TRP A 30 12.93 8.79 9.24
C TRP A 30 12.49 7.34 9.23
N LEU A 31 13.02 6.53 10.14
CA LEU A 31 12.45 5.23 10.46
C LEU A 31 11.27 5.45 11.40
N VAL A 32 10.11 4.92 11.01
CA VAL A 32 8.87 5.02 11.80
C VAL A 32 8.40 3.62 12.15
N TYR A 33 8.12 3.40 13.44
CA TYR A 33 7.43 2.18 13.87
C TYR A 33 6.25 2.53 14.77
N SER A 34 5.11 1.89 14.47
CA SER A 34 3.88 2.02 15.26
C SER A 34 3.86 0.99 16.38
N HIS A 35 3.49 1.42 17.59
CA HIS A 35 3.42 0.55 18.76
C HIS A 35 2.25 0.91 19.67
N GLY A 36 1.86 -0.04 20.52
CA GLY A 36 0.68 0.02 21.38
C GLY A 36 -0.24 -1.18 21.16
N LYS A 37 -1.25 -1.32 22.02
CA LYS A 37 -2.23 -2.39 21.86
C LYS A 37 -3.17 -2.05 20.69
N LYS A 38 -3.58 -3.07 19.92
CA LYS A 38 -4.65 -2.92 18.93
C LYS A 38 -5.89 -2.32 19.60
N ASN A 39 -6.53 -1.38 18.93
CA ASN A 39 -7.71 -0.63 19.41
C ASN A 39 -7.44 0.30 20.61
N ASP A 40 -6.18 0.52 20.98
CA ASP A 40 -5.83 1.51 22.00
C ASP A 40 -5.81 2.91 21.40
N LYS A 41 -6.60 3.82 22.00
CA LYS A 41 -6.59 5.26 21.70
C LYS A 41 -5.23 5.90 21.99
N LYS A 42 -4.33 5.20 22.68
CA LYS A 42 -2.97 5.63 23.03
C LYS A 42 -1.88 5.01 22.15
N SER A 43 -2.24 4.30 21.07
CA SER A 43 -1.24 3.87 20.09
C SER A 43 -0.41 5.07 19.60
N SER A 44 0.89 4.84 19.52
CA SER A 44 1.91 5.86 19.30
C SER A 44 2.88 5.41 18.23
N GLN A 45 3.53 6.37 17.60
CA GLN A 45 4.54 6.18 16.58
C GLN A 45 5.86 6.71 17.11
N THR A 46 6.90 5.91 16.99
CA THR A 46 8.25 6.37 17.28
C THR A 46 8.97 6.68 15.98
N PHE A 47 9.51 7.88 15.91
CA PHE A 47 10.30 8.40 14.80
C PHE A 47 11.77 8.40 15.22
N TYR A 48 12.60 7.77 14.40
CA TYR A 48 14.04 7.70 14.58
C TYR A 48 14.75 8.30 13.36
N SER A 49 15.59 9.31 13.60
CA SER A 49 16.41 9.91 12.56
C SER A 49 17.58 8.98 12.26
N LEU A 50 17.81 8.72 10.97
CA LEU A 50 18.96 7.94 10.53
C LEU A 50 20.21 8.80 10.34
N SER A 51 20.07 10.12 10.18
CA SER A 51 21.22 11.01 9.94
C SER A 51 21.92 11.45 11.23
N GLU A 52 21.23 11.40 12.37
CA GLU A 52 21.78 11.78 13.68
C GLU A 52 21.71 10.61 14.69
N PRO A 53 22.42 9.50 14.43
CA PRO A 53 22.42 8.34 15.32
C PRO A 53 22.89 8.74 16.72
N GLY A 54 21.99 8.64 17.70
CA GLY A 54 22.26 8.98 19.10
C GLY A 54 21.56 10.25 19.61
N ARG A 55 20.90 11.04 18.75
CA ARG A 55 20.12 12.22 19.19
C ARG A 55 18.73 11.90 19.75
N GLY A 56 18.44 10.60 19.92
CA GLY A 56 17.23 10.09 20.54
C GLY A 56 16.14 9.77 19.53
N TYR A 57 14.95 9.48 20.05
CA TYR A 57 13.77 9.16 19.27
C TYR A 57 12.63 10.10 19.65
N HIS A 58 11.67 10.26 18.75
CA HIS A 58 10.50 11.09 18.94
C HIS A 58 9.25 10.23 19.00
N VAL A 59 8.63 10.13 20.18
CA VAL A 59 7.31 9.50 20.31
C VAL A 59 6.23 10.53 19.98
N ARG A 60 5.32 10.12 19.10
CA ARG A 60 4.14 10.89 18.68
C ARG A 60 2.90 10.02 18.81
N GLY A 61 1.76 10.65 18.99
CA GLY A 61 0.47 9.98 19.04
C GLY A 61 -0.39 10.53 17.92
N ILE A 62 0.00 10.29 16.67
CA ILE A 62 -0.65 10.80 15.46
C ILE A 62 -1.96 10.05 15.28
N PRO A 63 -3.13 10.70 15.50
CA PRO A 63 -4.43 10.04 15.41
C PRO A 63 -4.64 9.30 14.10
N GLU A 64 -4.11 9.85 13.01
CA GLU A 64 -4.27 9.37 11.65
C GLU A 64 -3.60 8.03 11.39
N LEU A 65 -2.55 7.71 12.14
CA LEU A 65 -1.78 6.47 12.05
C LEU A 65 -2.22 5.42 13.08
N ARG A 66 -3.20 5.74 13.94
CA ARG A 66 -3.67 4.81 14.97
C ARG A 66 -4.51 3.70 14.34
N ASN A 67 -4.20 2.46 14.71
CA ASN A 67 -4.84 1.26 14.18
C ASN A 67 -4.74 1.12 12.65
N GLN A 68 -3.82 1.86 12.02
CA GLN A 68 -3.52 1.74 10.60
C GLN A 68 -2.26 0.91 10.40
N ILE A 69 -2.24 0.12 9.33
CA ILE A 69 -1.04 -0.48 8.77
C ILE A 69 -0.53 0.48 7.69
N ILE A 70 0.76 0.78 7.69
CA ILE A 70 1.41 1.50 6.59
C ILE A 70 1.81 0.44 5.56
N CYS A 71 1.11 0.39 4.43
CA CYS A 71 1.33 -0.62 3.39
C CYS A 71 2.44 -0.23 2.42
N ALA A 72 2.57 1.06 2.12
CA ALA A 72 3.61 1.60 1.26
C ALA A 72 3.90 3.07 1.61
N CYS A 73 5.08 3.54 1.22
CA CYS A 73 5.44 4.94 1.23
C CYS A 73 6.05 5.31 -0.13
N SER A 74 5.42 6.23 -0.86
CA SER A 74 5.93 6.71 -2.14
C SER A 74 5.42 8.11 -2.44
N HIS A 75 6.19 8.89 -3.19
CA HIS A 75 5.83 10.25 -3.63
C HIS A 75 5.39 11.20 -2.50
N GLY A 76 5.89 11.00 -1.27
CA GLY A 76 5.49 11.80 -0.10
C GLY A 76 4.17 11.38 0.55
N TRP A 77 3.55 10.29 0.07
CA TRP A 77 2.30 9.74 0.58
C TRP A 77 2.51 8.37 1.23
N LEU A 78 1.73 8.10 2.28
CA LEU A 78 1.61 6.80 2.93
C LEU A 78 0.30 6.15 2.48
N VAL A 79 0.34 4.87 2.10
CA VAL A 79 -0.88 4.05 1.96
C VAL A 79 -1.21 3.46 3.30
N LEU A 80 -2.40 3.78 3.81
CA LEU A 80 -2.90 3.34 5.09
C LEU A 80 -4.03 2.33 4.90
N LEU A 81 -4.01 1.29 5.72
CA LEU A 81 -5.06 0.28 5.80
C LEU A 81 -5.53 0.11 7.23
N ASP A 82 -6.84 0.21 7.46
CA ASP A 82 -7.49 -0.25 8.68
C ASP A 82 -7.85 -1.74 8.52
N PRO A 83 -7.12 -2.67 9.15
CA PRO A 83 -7.40 -4.10 8.98
C PRO A 83 -8.72 -4.54 9.64
N VAL A 84 -9.33 -3.73 10.50
CA VAL A 84 -10.59 -4.06 11.19
C VAL A 84 -11.78 -3.54 10.41
N ARG A 85 -11.70 -2.30 9.92
CA ARG A 85 -12.79 -1.65 9.17
C ARG A 85 -12.67 -1.79 7.67
N ARG A 86 -11.54 -2.30 7.18
CA ARG A 86 -11.15 -2.35 5.76
C ARG A 86 -11.08 -0.98 5.07
N GLY A 87 -11.03 0.09 5.86
CA GLY A 87 -10.84 1.44 5.36
C GLY A 87 -9.45 1.59 4.78
N CYS A 88 -9.37 2.18 3.59
CA CYS A 88 -8.11 2.45 2.90
C CYS A 88 -8.00 3.96 2.62
N GLY A 89 -6.77 4.47 2.59
CA GLY A 89 -6.56 5.88 2.30
C GLY A 89 -5.10 6.25 2.13
N LEU A 90 -4.89 7.46 1.62
CA LEU A 90 -3.58 8.07 1.51
C LEU A 90 -3.42 9.15 2.58
N LEU A 91 -2.23 9.25 3.16
CA LEU A 91 -1.86 10.31 4.09
C LEU A 91 -0.52 10.91 3.67
N ASN A 92 -0.48 12.23 3.45
CA ASN A 92 0.77 12.96 3.37
C ASN A 92 1.21 13.32 4.80
N PRO A 93 2.31 12.75 5.35
CA PRO A 93 2.69 12.98 6.74
C PRO A 93 3.31 14.36 6.98
N VAL A 94 3.66 15.11 5.93
CA VAL A 94 4.20 16.47 6.03
C VAL A 94 3.07 17.49 6.11
N THR A 95 2.10 17.40 5.21
CA THR A 95 0.95 18.32 5.14
C THR A 95 -0.19 17.89 6.05
N MET A 96 -0.22 16.61 6.45
CA MET A 96 -1.35 15.92 7.10
C MET A 96 -2.61 15.84 6.22
N GLU A 97 -2.46 16.05 4.90
CA GLU A 97 -3.54 15.89 3.94
C GLU A 97 -3.92 14.42 3.77
N ARG A 98 -5.21 14.18 3.52
CA ARG A 98 -5.80 12.84 3.46
C ARG A 98 -6.67 12.69 2.24
N ILE A 99 -6.53 11.54 1.58
CA ILE A 99 -7.40 11.13 0.49
C ILE A 99 -8.04 9.81 0.91
N GLY A 100 -9.36 9.82 1.06
CA GLY A 100 -10.13 8.60 1.32
C GLY A 100 -10.22 7.75 0.06
N LEU A 101 -10.04 6.44 0.23
CA LEU A 101 -10.30 5.43 -0.79
C LEU A 101 -11.52 4.59 -0.38
N PRO A 102 -12.16 3.89 -1.32
CA PRO A 102 -13.23 2.96 -0.98
C PRO A 102 -12.74 1.87 -0.02
N ASP A 103 -13.65 1.24 0.72
CA ASP A 103 -13.30 0.08 1.53
C ASP A 103 -12.84 -1.08 0.64
N LEU A 104 -11.82 -1.82 1.06
CA LEU A 104 -11.32 -2.95 0.28
C LEU A 104 -12.38 -4.07 0.15
N PRO A 105 -12.49 -4.72 -1.03
CA PRO A 105 -13.46 -5.78 -1.26
C PRO A 105 -13.05 -7.09 -0.58
N GLY A 106 -13.97 -7.68 0.20
CA GLY A 106 -13.84 -9.02 0.77
C GLY A 106 -12.81 -9.16 1.91
N GLU A 107 -12.47 -10.42 2.25
CA GLU A 107 -11.35 -10.72 3.13
C GLU A 107 -10.04 -10.64 2.32
N PHE A 108 -9.34 -9.50 2.44
CA PHE A 108 -8.16 -9.19 1.64
C PHE A 108 -6.90 -9.23 2.50
N VAL A 109 -5.96 -10.12 2.16
CA VAL A 109 -4.62 -10.16 2.77
C VAL A 109 -3.64 -9.50 1.81
N VAL A 110 -3.37 -8.21 2.07
CA VAL A 110 -2.35 -7.43 1.33
C VAL A 110 -0.97 -8.06 1.53
N THR A 111 -0.25 -8.31 0.43
CA THR A 111 1.18 -8.68 0.48
C THR A 111 2.09 -7.54 0.07
N ASN A 112 1.80 -6.91 -1.05
CA ASN A 112 2.56 -5.78 -1.56
C ASN A 112 1.63 -4.60 -1.86
N CYS A 113 2.19 -3.40 -1.90
CA CYS A 113 1.48 -2.18 -2.22
C CYS A 113 2.41 -1.19 -2.91
N ALA A 114 1.91 -0.47 -3.91
CA ALA A 114 2.62 0.64 -4.54
C ALA A 114 1.65 1.73 -5.03
N LEU A 115 2.17 2.96 -5.17
CA LEU A 115 1.49 4.06 -5.88
C LEU A 115 2.23 4.31 -7.20
N SER A 116 1.50 4.53 -8.30
CA SER A 116 2.12 4.87 -9.58
C SER A 116 2.82 6.24 -9.58
N CYS A 117 2.22 7.24 -8.92
CA CYS A 117 2.71 8.62 -8.87
C CYS A 117 2.19 9.38 -7.64
N SER A 118 2.46 10.69 -7.56
CA SER A 118 1.79 11.55 -6.56
C SER A 118 0.34 11.81 -7.00
N PRO A 119 -0.67 11.65 -6.12
CA PRO A 119 -2.04 12.05 -6.40
C PRO A 119 -2.20 13.49 -6.87
N GLU A 120 -1.33 14.39 -6.40
CA GLU A 120 -1.34 15.84 -6.73
C GLU A 120 -0.84 16.14 -8.15
N GLU A 121 0.03 15.29 -8.70
CA GLU A 121 0.72 15.51 -9.98
C GLU A 121 0.05 14.77 -11.14
N SER A 122 -1.09 14.11 -10.90
CA SER A 122 -1.64 13.06 -11.78
C SER A 122 -2.22 13.53 -13.13
N GLY A 123 -2.11 14.82 -13.49
CA GLY A 123 -2.23 15.31 -14.88
C GLY A 123 -3.52 14.95 -15.65
N GLY A 124 -4.57 14.47 -14.98
CA GLY A 124 -5.83 14.02 -15.58
C GLY A 124 -6.03 12.50 -15.66
N GLY A 125 -4.97 11.69 -15.58
CA GLY A 125 -5.04 10.20 -15.64
C GLY A 125 -5.21 9.49 -14.29
N GLY A 126 -5.08 10.23 -13.20
CA GLY A 126 -5.17 9.71 -11.83
C GLY A 126 -3.94 8.90 -11.40
N CYS A 127 -3.60 8.98 -10.13
CA CYS A 127 -2.65 8.10 -9.45
C CYS A 127 -3.30 6.73 -9.23
N VAL A 128 -2.60 5.63 -9.46
CA VAL A 128 -3.10 4.28 -9.17
C VAL A 128 -2.51 3.81 -7.85
N VAL A 129 -3.36 3.31 -6.95
CA VAL A 129 -2.95 2.53 -5.78
C VAL A 129 -3.19 1.08 -6.11
N MET A 130 -2.14 0.25 -6.03
CA MET A 130 -2.21 -1.18 -6.36
C MET A 130 -1.77 -2.02 -5.17
N PHE A 131 -2.46 -3.14 -4.98
CA PHE A 131 -2.15 -4.18 -4.02
C PHE A 131 -2.04 -5.54 -4.73
N THR A 132 -1.25 -6.44 -4.15
CA THR A 132 -1.33 -7.88 -4.47
C THR A 132 -2.01 -8.63 -3.34
N GLU A 133 -2.85 -9.59 -3.70
CA GLU A 133 -3.54 -10.48 -2.77
C GLU A 133 -2.79 -11.80 -2.63
N ARG A 134 -2.50 -12.19 -1.40
CA ARG A 134 -1.76 -13.43 -1.13
C ARG A 134 -2.46 -14.66 -1.70
N GLU A 135 -3.70 -14.88 -1.29
CA GLU A 135 -4.37 -16.19 -1.41
C GLU A 135 -4.87 -16.49 -2.82
N ARG A 136 -5.01 -15.46 -3.66
CA ARG A 136 -5.58 -15.57 -5.02
C ARG A 136 -4.60 -15.22 -6.13
N GLY A 137 -3.41 -14.71 -5.80
CA GLY A 137 -2.48 -14.19 -6.81
C GLY A 137 -3.08 -13.06 -7.66
N SER A 138 -4.06 -12.34 -7.10
CA SER A 138 -4.79 -11.28 -7.80
C SER A 138 -4.17 -9.92 -7.52
N PHE A 139 -4.40 -8.98 -8.43
CA PHE A 139 -4.13 -7.57 -8.25
C PHE A 139 -5.42 -6.85 -7.92
N VAL A 140 -5.36 -5.95 -6.95
CA VAL A 140 -6.47 -5.06 -6.63
C VAL A 140 -5.99 -3.63 -6.72
N TYR A 141 -6.66 -2.81 -7.52
CA TYR A 141 -6.21 -1.45 -7.77
C TYR A 141 -7.36 -0.44 -7.81
N CYS A 142 -7.03 0.81 -7.51
CA CYS A 142 -7.96 1.94 -7.52
C CYS A 142 -7.26 3.17 -8.09
N ARG A 143 -7.94 3.90 -8.97
CA ARG A 143 -7.50 5.20 -9.47
C ARG A 143 -7.88 6.31 -8.48
N VAL A 144 -6.96 7.25 -8.30
CA VAL A 144 -6.99 8.31 -7.28
C VAL A 144 -6.63 9.63 -7.96
N GLY A 145 -7.60 10.53 -8.04
CA GLY A 145 -7.44 11.77 -8.80
C GLY A 145 -8.13 11.65 -10.16
N GLY A 146 -8.90 12.68 -10.48
CA GLY A 146 -9.93 12.71 -11.51
C GLY A 146 -11.00 13.73 -11.10
N LYS A 147 -11.77 14.26 -12.06
CA LYS A 147 -12.78 15.30 -11.78
C LYS A 147 -14.01 14.78 -11.02
N GLU A 148 -14.14 13.47 -10.88
CA GLU A 148 -15.31 12.82 -10.30
C GLU A 148 -14.89 11.92 -9.13
N GLU A 149 -15.37 12.25 -7.93
CA GLU A 149 -15.22 11.37 -6.76
C GLU A 149 -16.08 10.09 -6.90
N GLU A 150 -17.12 10.12 -7.74
CA GLU A 150 -18.05 9.01 -7.99
C GLU A 150 -17.44 7.82 -8.72
N GLY A 151 -16.27 7.97 -9.36
CA GLY A 151 -15.58 6.91 -10.10
C GLY A 151 -14.54 6.11 -9.30
N ARG A 152 -14.40 6.35 -7.99
CA ARG A 152 -13.42 5.58 -7.18
C ARG A 152 -14.01 4.24 -6.77
N TYR A 153 -13.56 3.17 -7.41
CA TYR A 153 -13.87 1.80 -7.02
C TYR A 153 -12.64 0.90 -7.14
N TRP A 154 -12.66 -0.21 -6.40
CA TRP A 154 -11.63 -1.23 -6.49
C TRP A 154 -11.91 -2.16 -7.67
N ARG A 155 -10.94 -2.27 -8.57
CA ARG A 155 -10.90 -3.32 -9.59
C ARG A 155 -10.05 -4.47 -9.09
N ARG A 156 -10.40 -5.69 -9.48
CA ARG A 156 -9.70 -6.91 -9.10
C ARG A 156 -9.45 -7.74 -10.35
N GLU A 157 -8.19 -8.03 -10.60
CA GLU A 157 -7.75 -8.78 -11.76
C GLU A 157 -6.95 -10.00 -11.32
N GLU A 158 -7.38 -11.18 -11.77
CA GLU A 158 -6.64 -12.42 -11.57
C GLU A 158 -5.69 -12.61 -12.74
N VAL A 159 -4.39 -12.62 -12.48
CA VAL A 159 -3.41 -12.89 -13.54
C VAL A 159 -3.12 -14.37 -13.58
N VAL A 160 -3.63 -15.00 -14.63
CA VAL A 160 -3.30 -16.38 -14.97
C VAL A 160 -1.92 -16.43 -15.60
N ASP A 161 -1.09 -17.37 -15.16
CA ASP A 161 0.19 -17.63 -15.80
C ASP A 161 -0.05 -18.13 -17.24
N GLN A 162 0.15 -17.26 -18.23
CA GLN A 162 0.12 -17.64 -19.64
C GLN A 162 1.44 -18.31 -20.08
N GLY A 163 2.42 -18.38 -19.17
CA GLY A 163 3.75 -18.93 -19.40
C GLY A 163 3.86 -20.39 -18.96
N SER A 164 4.43 -21.21 -19.84
CA SER A 164 4.91 -22.56 -19.56
C SER A 164 6.13 -22.55 -18.63
N CYS A 165 6.03 -21.97 -17.43
CA CYS A 165 7.06 -22.21 -16.43
C CYS A 165 6.95 -23.68 -15.99
N ALA A 166 7.83 -24.53 -16.52
CA ALA A 166 7.94 -25.94 -16.13
C ALA A 166 8.52 -26.12 -14.71
N CYS A 167 8.44 -25.09 -13.84
CA CYS A 167 8.67 -25.23 -12.41
C CYS A 167 7.48 -25.98 -11.81
N GLY A 168 7.45 -27.28 -12.09
CA GLY A 168 6.49 -28.20 -11.49
C GLY A 168 6.53 -28.05 -9.97
N THR A 169 5.36 -28.16 -9.38
CA THR A 169 5.16 -28.36 -7.95
C THR A 169 5.80 -29.69 -7.52
N GLU A 170 7.12 -29.74 -7.43
CA GLU A 170 7.85 -30.80 -6.75
C GLU A 170 7.95 -30.44 -5.26
N GLY A 171 6.84 -30.64 -4.54
CA GLY A 171 6.85 -30.33 -3.11
C GLY A 171 5.52 -30.41 -2.38
N GLY A 172 4.80 -31.53 -2.51
CA GLY A 172 3.91 -31.99 -1.44
C GLY A 172 2.43 -31.62 -1.53
N GLY A 173 1.63 -32.62 -1.89
CA GLY A 173 0.32 -32.82 -1.25
C GLY A 173 -0.91 -32.23 -1.94
N GLY A 174 -1.35 -32.90 -3.02
CA GLY A 174 -2.77 -33.21 -3.24
C GLY A 174 -3.76 -32.04 -3.25
N GLY A 175 -3.82 -31.33 -4.38
CA GLY A 175 -4.95 -30.51 -4.77
C GLY A 175 -4.70 -29.96 -6.15
N GLY A 176 -5.48 -30.38 -7.16
CA GLY A 176 -5.43 -29.82 -8.51
C GLY A 176 -5.99 -28.39 -8.53
N GLY A 177 -5.30 -27.47 -7.88
CA GLY A 177 -5.58 -26.04 -7.94
C GLY A 177 -4.83 -25.44 -9.12
N GLU A 178 -5.52 -24.60 -9.88
CA GLU A 178 -4.93 -23.75 -10.93
C GLU A 178 -3.67 -23.05 -10.38
N GLY A 179 -2.61 -22.99 -11.20
CA GLY A 179 -1.33 -22.44 -10.80
C GLY A 179 -1.43 -20.92 -10.60
N PHE A 180 -1.76 -20.47 -9.40
CA PHE A 180 -1.76 -19.05 -9.07
C PHE A 180 -0.34 -18.50 -9.05
N MET A 181 -0.14 -17.33 -9.67
CA MET A 181 1.12 -16.62 -9.67
C MET A 181 1.30 -15.83 -8.37
N TRP A 182 2.36 -16.12 -7.60
CA TRP A 182 2.63 -15.42 -6.35
C TRP A 182 3.59 -14.25 -6.58
N CYS A 183 3.19 -13.05 -6.16
CA CYS A 183 4.05 -11.86 -6.19
C CYS A 183 4.89 -11.75 -4.91
N HIS A 184 6.21 -11.85 -5.04
CA HIS A 184 7.17 -11.67 -3.94
C HIS A 184 7.41 -10.21 -3.60
N ALA A 185 7.45 -9.35 -4.61
CA ALA A 185 7.67 -7.92 -4.45
C ALA A 185 6.95 -7.15 -5.55
N MET A 186 6.61 -5.90 -5.25
CA MET A 186 6.08 -4.93 -6.20
C MET A 186 6.80 -3.60 -5.99
N ALA A 187 7.08 -2.90 -7.08
CA ALA A 187 7.57 -1.53 -7.06
C ALA A 187 6.89 -0.72 -8.16
N SER A 188 6.92 0.60 -8.02
CA SER A 188 6.54 1.52 -9.08
C SER A 188 7.72 2.40 -9.50
N LEU A 189 7.81 2.67 -10.79
CA LEU A 189 8.84 3.54 -11.35
C LEU A 189 8.28 4.28 -12.57
N GLY A 190 8.25 5.61 -12.49
CA GLY A 190 7.82 6.47 -13.60
C GLY A 190 6.36 6.31 -13.99
N GLY A 191 5.47 5.99 -13.05
CA GLY A 191 4.05 5.74 -13.34
C GLY A 191 3.70 4.28 -13.59
N GLU A 192 4.71 3.44 -13.83
CA GLU A 192 4.51 2.03 -14.17
C GLU A 192 4.71 1.13 -12.93
N PHE A 193 4.12 -0.06 -12.94
CA PHE A 193 4.31 -1.08 -11.90
C PHE A 193 5.15 -2.25 -12.41
N TYR A 194 5.98 -2.78 -11.52
CA TYR A 194 6.81 -3.94 -11.77
C TYR A 194 6.66 -4.94 -10.64
N VAL A 195 6.61 -6.22 -10.97
CA VAL A 195 6.40 -7.32 -10.02
C VAL A 195 7.42 -8.42 -10.20
N LEU A 196 7.87 -8.98 -9.09
CA LEU A 196 8.71 -10.17 -9.05
C LEU A 196 7.86 -11.37 -8.65
N THR A 197 7.84 -12.41 -9.48
CA THR A 197 6.93 -13.56 -9.31
C THR A 197 7.68 -14.84 -8.93
N SER A 198 6.99 -15.76 -8.25
CA SER A 198 7.58 -16.98 -7.68
C SER A 198 8.00 -18.04 -8.68
N CYS A 199 7.37 -18.09 -9.86
CA CYS A 199 7.57 -19.20 -10.79
C CYS A 199 8.90 -19.12 -11.57
N CYS A 200 9.51 -17.94 -11.66
CA CYS A 200 10.69 -17.75 -12.51
C CYS A 200 11.67 -16.67 -12.03
N GLU A 201 11.51 -16.14 -10.81
CA GLU A 201 12.25 -14.95 -10.31
C GLU A 201 12.29 -13.82 -11.36
N SER A 202 11.31 -13.78 -12.25
CA SER A 202 11.28 -12.86 -13.38
C SER A 202 10.58 -11.58 -12.98
N LEU A 203 11.09 -10.49 -13.53
CA LEU A 203 10.53 -9.17 -13.38
C LEU A 203 9.55 -8.94 -14.53
N PHE A 204 8.28 -8.76 -14.19
CA PHE A 204 7.24 -8.40 -15.14
C PHE A 204 6.84 -6.95 -14.96
N LYS A 205 6.48 -6.31 -16.06
CA LYS A 205 5.81 -5.01 -16.03
C LYS A 205 4.30 -5.25 -16.05
N VAL A 206 3.55 -4.52 -15.22
CA VAL A 206 2.09 -4.53 -15.25
C VAL A 206 1.63 -3.46 -16.26
N GLU A 207 0.89 -3.88 -17.27
CA GLU A 207 0.27 -2.99 -18.25
C GLU A 207 -1.25 -2.98 -18.08
N PHE A 208 -1.84 -1.79 -18.12
CA PHE A 208 -3.29 -1.60 -18.21
C PHE A 208 -3.70 -1.65 -19.67
N VAL A 209 -4.74 -2.43 -19.97
CA VAL A 209 -5.26 -2.63 -21.32
C VAL A 209 -6.73 -2.22 -21.32
N GLU A 210 -7.08 -1.31 -22.21
CA GLU A 210 -8.49 -0.97 -22.48
C GLU A 210 -9.10 -2.07 -23.34
N GLU A 211 -10.14 -2.71 -22.83
CA GLU A 211 -10.96 -3.64 -23.59
C GLU A 211 -12.18 -2.90 -24.16
N GLU A 212 -12.24 -2.82 -25.49
CA GLU A 212 -13.45 -2.38 -26.18
C GLU A 212 -14.54 -3.43 -25.98
N VAL A 213 -15.50 -3.14 -25.10
CA VAL A 213 -16.74 -3.89 -25.02
C VAL A 213 -17.49 -3.62 -26.33
N ARG A 214 -17.47 -4.58 -27.26
CA ARG A 214 -18.35 -4.52 -28.43
C ARG A 214 -19.78 -4.57 -27.90
N ALA A 215 -20.46 -3.41 -27.93
CA ALA A 215 -21.88 -3.30 -27.68
C ALA A 215 -22.61 -4.38 -28.50
N GLY A 216 -23.15 -5.37 -27.79
CA GLY A 216 -24.08 -6.31 -28.39
C GLY A 216 -25.34 -5.51 -28.68
N GLY A 217 -25.55 -5.14 -29.94
CA GLY A 217 -26.60 -4.22 -30.36
C GLY A 217 -27.96 -4.54 -29.74
N SER A 218 -28.41 -3.64 -28.87
CA SER A 218 -29.81 -3.43 -28.56
C SER A 218 -30.09 -1.95 -28.73
N ASP A 219 -31.01 -1.63 -29.64
CA ASP A 219 -31.35 -0.28 -30.11
C ASP A 219 -32.08 0.59 -29.06
N ASP A 220 -31.59 0.68 -27.83
CA ASP A 220 -32.12 1.58 -26.82
C ASP A 220 -31.02 2.56 -26.36
N ASP A 221 -31.12 3.79 -26.86
CA ASP A 221 -30.22 4.93 -26.60
C ASP A 221 -30.07 5.21 -25.10
N ASP A 222 -28.92 4.82 -24.52
CA ASP A 222 -28.16 5.48 -23.45
C ASP A 222 -26.93 4.58 -23.12
N ASP A 223 -26.14 4.25 -24.15
CA ASP A 223 -24.87 3.53 -23.97
C ASP A 223 -23.78 4.52 -23.53
N ASP A 224 -23.64 4.71 -22.22
CA ASP A 224 -22.36 5.16 -21.67
C ASP A 224 -21.33 4.08 -22.06
N ASP A 225 -20.43 4.41 -22.99
CA ASP A 225 -19.31 3.55 -23.42
C ASP A 225 -18.50 3.11 -22.18
N GLN A 226 -18.87 1.98 -21.59
CA GLN A 226 -18.18 1.42 -20.44
C GLN A 226 -16.90 0.74 -20.94
N VAL A 227 -15.81 1.51 -20.98
CA VAL A 227 -14.47 0.97 -21.24
C VAL A 227 -14.07 0.11 -20.04
N ASP A 228 -13.95 -1.19 -20.25
CA ASP A 228 -13.41 -2.10 -19.25
C ASP A 228 -11.87 -2.03 -19.32
N GLU A 229 -11.20 -1.95 -18.16
CA GLU A 229 -9.74 -1.87 -18.08
C GLU A 229 -9.23 -3.12 -17.38
N SER A 230 -8.53 -3.98 -18.12
CA SER A 230 -7.88 -5.17 -17.60
C SER A 230 -6.38 -4.92 -17.40
N ILE A 231 -5.68 -5.85 -16.73
CA ILE A 231 -4.22 -5.81 -16.60
C ILE A 231 -3.59 -7.05 -17.22
N ARG A 232 -2.36 -6.88 -17.72
CA ARG A 232 -1.50 -7.98 -18.16
C ARG A 232 -0.08 -7.81 -17.63
N LEU A 233 0.62 -8.93 -17.51
CA LEU A 233 2.05 -8.95 -17.22
C LEU A 233 2.84 -9.14 -18.52
N VAL A 234 3.84 -8.30 -18.76
CA VAL A 234 4.74 -8.33 -19.93
C VAL A 234 6.20 -8.38 -19.56
#